data_AF-A0A2N3DAE1-F1
#
_entry.id   AF-A0A2N3DAE1-F1
#
_cell.length_a   1.000
_cell.length_b   1.000
_cell.length_c   1.000
_cell.angle_alpha   90.00
_cell.angle_beta   90.00
_cell.angle_gamma   90.00
#
_symmetry.space_group_name_H-M   'P 1'
#
loop_
_entity.id
_entity.type
_entity.pdbx_description
1 polymer ?
#
loop_
_entity_poly.entity_id
_entity_poly.type
_entity_poly.pdbx_seq_one_letter_code
_entity_poly.pdbx_strand_id
1 'polypeptide(L)'
;MSPRESKTVDLALAILRTAFENRYAQPDRTPALRLALRVLLPYVDRFQLLTFWNILDNPNPLQRMNHLRKTYAGIEARVIRLGFRSTP
;
A
#
# COMPACT_ATOMS: atom_id res chain seq x y z
N MET A 1 7.57 -4.90 19.45
CA MET A 1 7.30 -5.43 18.09
C MET A 1 8.14 -6.67 17.88
N SER A 2 7.55 -7.76 17.39
CA SER A 2 8.35 -8.97 17.14
C SER A 2 9.12 -8.86 15.82
N PRO A 3 10.30 -9.48 15.67
CA PRO A 3 11.02 -9.51 14.39
C PRO A 3 10.18 -10.08 13.23
N ARG A 4 9.28 -11.03 13.53
CA ARG A 4 8.38 -11.64 12.56
C ARG A 4 7.30 -10.66 12.10
N GLU A 5 6.70 -9.92 13.03
CA GLU A 5 5.71 -8.88 12.73
C GLU A 5 6.31 -7.79 11.85
N SER A 6 7.51 -7.30 12.19
CA SER A 6 8.23 -6.29 11.38
C SER A 6 8.40 -6.76 9.93
N LYS A 7 8.97 -7.95 9.73
CA LYS A 7 9.16 -8.51 8.38
C LYS A 7 7.86 -8.69 7.60
N THR A 8 6.76 -8.97 8.29
CA THR A 8 5.45 -9.18 7.66
C THR A 8 4.88 -7.85 7.17
N VAL A 9 5.03 -6.79 7.97
CA VAL A 9 4.61 -5.43 7.59
C VAL A 9 5.52 -4.84 6.52
N ASP A 10 6.83 -5.06 6.61
CA ASP A 10 7.80 -4.61 5.60
C ASP A 10 7.48 -5.27 4.23
N LEU A 11 7.15 -6.57 4.22
CA LEU A 11 6.70 -7.27 3.02
C LEU A 11 5.36 -6.72 2.49
N ALA A 12 4.41 -6.42 3.37
CA ALA A 12 3.14 -5.82 2.96
C ALA A 12 3.34 -4.45 2.31
N LEU A 13 4.24 -3.62 2.85
CA LEU A 13 4.63 -2.35 2.23
C LEU A 13 5.26 -2.55 0.85
N ALA A 14 6.17 -3.52 0.71
CA ALA A 14 6.80 -3.83 -0.57
C ALA A 14 5.77 -4.23 -1.65
N ILE A 15 4.77 -5.05 -1.29
CA ILE A 15 3.67 -5.41 -2.21
C ILE A 15 2.85 -4.18 -2.63
N LEU A 16 2.53 -3.29 -1.68
CA LEU A 16 1.83 -2.04 -1.98
C LEU A 16 2.66 -1.16 -2.93
N ARG A 17 3.97 -1.09 -2.70
CA ARG A 17 4.91 -0.35 -3.53
C ARG A 17 4.95 -0.91 -4.94
N THR A 18 5.05 -2.22 -5.11
CA THR A 18 4.99 -2.87 -6.42
C THR A 18 3.68 -2.55 -7.15
N ALA A 19 2.54 -2.59 -6.45
CA ALA A 19 1.25 -2.21 -7.04
C ALA A 19 1.21 -0.72 -7.46
N PHE A 20 1.87 0.16 -6.69
CA PHE A 20 2.04 1.57 -7.04
C PHE A 20 2.99 1.79 -8.22
N GLU A 21 4.09 1.04 -8.30
CA GLU A 21 5.11 1.16 -9.35
C GLU A 21 4.64 0.54 -10.68
N ASN A 22 3.86 -0.54 -10.63
CA ASN A 22 3.23 -1.20 -11.80
C ASN A 22 2.04 -0.42 -12.39
N ARG A 23 1.92 0.88 -12.09
CA ARG A 23 0.86 1.84 -12.50
C ARG A 23 0.44 1.86 -13.98
N TYR A 24 1.23 1.25 -14.87
CA TYR A 24 1.00 1.18 -16.32
C TYR A 24 0.39 -0.16 -16.78
N ALA A 25 0.46 -1.23 -15.98
CA ALA A 25 0.02 -2.58 -16.36
C ALA A 25 -1.23 -3.00 -15.58
N GLN A 26 -2.38 -2.39 -15.91
CA GLN A 26 -3.71 -2.69 -15.35
C GLN A 26 -3.85 -2.53 -13.81
N PRO A 27 -5.08 -2.38 -13.29
CA PRO A 27 -5.33 -2.48 -11.85
C PRO A 27 -4.98 -3.87 -11.32
N ASP A 28 -3.82 -3.99 -10.70
CA ASP A 28 -3.33 -5.25 -10.16
C ASP A 28 -3.98 -5.57 -8.80
N ARG A 29 -5.30 -5.89 -8.84
CA ARG A 29 -6.08 -6.36 -7.69
C ARG A 29 -5.76 -7.80 -7.37
N THR A 30 -4.50 -8.07 -7.05
CA THR A 30 -4.04 -9.41 -6.71
C THR A 30 -4.52 -9.83 -5.32
N PRO A 31 -4.64 -11.16 -5.07
CA PRO A 31 -4.80 -11.68 -3.72
C PRO A 31 -3.67 -11.21 -2.78
N ALA A 32 -2.44 -11.07 -3.29
CA ALA A 32 -1.29 -10.59 -2.54
C ALA A 32 -1.50 -9.15 -2.04
N LEU A 33 -1.95 -8.23 -2.90
CA LEU A 33 -2.26 -6.87 -2.50
C LEU A 33 -3.38 -6.82 -1.46
N ARG A 34 -4.45 -7.62 -1.66
CA ARG A 34 -5.56 -7.68 -0.70
C ARG A 34 -5.09 -8.17 0.68
N LEU A 35 -4.18 -9.15 0.73
CA LEU A 35 -3.58 -9.62 1.98
C LEU A 35 -2.68 -8.56 2.62
N ALA A 36 -1.85 -7.89 1.82
CA ALA A 36 -0.98 -6.81 2.29
C ALA A 36 -1.79 -5.67 2.94
N LEU A 37 -2.90 -5.24 2.32
CA LEU A 37 -3.80 -4.23 2.91
C LEU A 37 -4.40 -4.71 4.25
N ARG A 38 -4.73 -5.99 4.40
CA ARG A 38 -5.23 -6.54 5.68
C ARG A 38 -4.15 -6.56 6.75
N VAL A 39 -2.91 -6.89 6.39
CA VAL A 39 -1.76 -6.85 7.30
C VAL A 39 -1.53 -5.43 7.83
N LEU A 40 -1.75 -4.41 6.99
CA LEU A 40 -1.56 -3.00 7.37
C LEU A 40 -2.71 -2.41 8.19
N LEU A 41 -3.85 -3.08 8.26
CA LEU A 41 -5.09 -2.59 8.89
C LEU A 41 -4.95 -2.20 10.38
N PRO A 42 -4.13 -2.86 11.21
CA PRO A 42 -3.90 -2.43 12.59
C PRO A 42 -3.08 -1.13 12.72
N TYR A 43 -2.32 -0.76 11.68
CA TYR A 43 -1.33 0.31 11.73
C TYR A 43 -1.76 1.58 10.96
N VAL A 44 -2.65 1.40 9.99
CA VAL A 44 -3.09 2.44 9.05
C VAL A 44 -4.60 2.57 9.10
N ASP A 45 -5.10 3.79 8.87
CA ASP A 45 -6.54 4.04 8.80
C ASP A 45 -7.20 3.17 7.71
N ARG A 46 -8.27 2.46 8.09
CA ARG A 46 -9.07 1.63 7.19
C ARG A 46 -9.53 2.41 5.95
N PHE A 47 -9.94 3.67 6.09
CA PHE A 47 -10.37 4.49 4.97
C PHE A 47 -9.25 4.76 3.99
N GLN A 48 -8.03 4.96 4.48
CA GLN A 48 -6.86 5.19 3.64
C GLN A 48 -6.50 3.94 2.82
N LEU A 49 -6.58 2.75 3.43
CA LEU A 49 -6.35 1.48 2.76
C LEU A 49 -7.43 1.17 1.71
N LEU A 50 -8.71 1.44 2.04
CA LEU A 50 -9.81 1.31 1.08
C LEU A 50 -9.66 2.31 -0.08
N THR A 51 -9.25 3.54 0.21
CA THR A 51 -8.99 4.56 -0.80
C THR A 51 -7.92 4.07 -1.77
N PHE A 52 -6.80 3.52 -1.27
CA PHE A 52 -5.77 2.93 -2.12
C PHE A 52 -6.33 1.85 -3.06
N TRP A 53 -7.09 0.91 -2.50
CA TRP A 53 -7.73 -0.18 -3.25
C TRP A 53 -8.71 0.29 -4.33
N ASN A 54 -9.46 1.35 -4.04
CA ASN A 54 -10.46 1.90 -4.94
C ASN A 54 -9.84 2.73 -6.06
N ILE A 55 -8.75 3.46 -5.79
CA ILE A 55 -8.08 4.27 -6.81
C ILE A 55 -7.51 3.41 -7.95
N LEU A 56 -7.09 2.18 -7.66
CA LEU A 56 -6.57 1.26 -8.69
C LEU A 56 -7.53 1.10 -9.87
N ASP A 57 -8.84 1.04 -9.61
CA ASP A 57 -9.89 0.90 -10.65
C ASP A 57 -10.16 2.20 -11.43
N ASN A 58 -9.53 3.33 -11.08
CA ASN A 58 -9.81 4.59 -11.76
C ASN A 58 -9.39 4.47 -13.25
N PRO A 59 -10.33 4.65 -14.20
CA PRO A 59 -10.05 4.49 -15.62
C PRO A 59 -9.13 5.59 -16.16
N ASN A 60 -9.02 6.73 -15.48
CA ASN A 60 -8.14 7.83 -15.83
C ASN A 60 -6.72 7.61 -15.23
N PRO A 61 -5.70 7.30 -16.05
CA PRO A 61 -4.36 6.97 -15.54
C PRO A 61 -3.68 8.12 -14.79
N LEU A 62 -3.92 9.38 -15.20
CA LEU A 62 -3.31 10.55 -14.58
C LEU A 62 -3.89 10.82 -13.19
N GLN A 63 -5.22 10.75 -13.07
CA GLN A 63 -5.89 10.88 -11.77
C GLN A 63 -5.52 9.72 -10.84
N ARG A 64 -5.49 8.49 -11.39
CA ARG A 64 -5.05 7.29 -10.68
C ARG A 64 -3.66 7.48 -10.09
N MET A 65 -2.69 7.94 -10.89
CA MET A 65 -1.32 8.16 -10.45
C MET A 65 -1.22 9.20 -9.32
N ASN A 66 -1.87 10.35 -9.49
CA ASN A 66 -1.80 11.44 -8.50
C ASN A 66 -2.43 11.03 -7.16
N HIS A 67 -3.59 10.36 -7.22
CA HIS A 67 -4.27 9.89 -6.01
C HIS A 67 -3.51 8.73 -5.37
N LEU A 68 -3.03 7.74 -6.14
CA LEU A 68 -2.23 6.62 -5.60
C LEU A 68 -0.96 7.13 -4.93
N ARG A 69 -0.23 8.07 -5.54
CA ARG A 69 0.98 8.65 -4.96
C ARG A 69 0.69 9.27 -3.60
N LYS A 70 -0.35 10.10 -3.50
CA LYS A 70 -0.74 10.76 -2.25
C LYS A 70 -1.15 9.75 -1.19
N THR A 71 -1.97 8.77 -1.56
CA THR A 71 -2.46 7.75 -0.64
C THR A 71 -1.33 6.84 -0.17
N TYR A 72 -0.49 6.33 -1.08
CA TYR A 72 0.68 5.51 -0.78
C TYR A 72 1.64 6.23 0.18
N ALA A 73 2.03 7.47 -0.15
CA ALA A 73 2.95 8.24 0.69
C ALA A 73 2.42 8.43 2.12
N GLY A 74 1.10 8.60 2.29
CA GLY A 74 0.49 8.67 3.61
C GLY A 74 0.50 7.33 4.37
N ILE A 75 0.32 6.21 3.68
CA ILE A 75 0.40 4.86 4.29
C ILE A 75 1.84 4.62 4.73
N GLU A 76 2.78 4.82 3.82
CA GLU A 76 4.22 4.64 4.04
C GLU A 76 4.72 5.50 5.19
N ALA A 77 4.42 6.81 5.20
CA ALA A 77 4.83 7.71 6.29
C ALA A 77 4.30 7.27 7.65
N ARG A 78 3.06 6.75 7.71
CA ARG A 78 2.47 6.27 8.96
C ARG A 78 3.14 5.00 9.46
N VAL A 79 3.41 4.05 8.58
CA VAL A 79 4.06 2.79 8.90
C VAL A 79 5.53 3.02 9.29
N ILE A 80 6.25 3.91 8.59
CA ILE A 80 7.62 4.31 8.97
C ILE A 80 7.66 4.98 10.36
N ARG A 81 6.69 5.84 10.68
CA ARG A 81 6.60 6.49 12.00
C ARG A 81 6.46 5.50 13.15
N LEU A 82 5.91 4.32 12.88
CA LEU A 82 5.76 3.22 13.84
C LEU A 82 7.02 2.35 13.96
N GLY A 83 8.07 2.63 13.19
CA GLY A 83 9.36 1.94 13.24
C GLY A 83 9.54 0.80 12.23
N PHE A 84 8.57 0.58 11.35
CA PHE A 84 8.67 -0.36 10.23
C PHE A 84 9.52 0.22 9.10
N ARG A 85 10.07 -0.64 8.23
CA ARG A 85 10.95 -0.24 7.15
C ARG A 85 10.26 -0.43 5.80
N SER A 86 10.27 0.62 4.98
CA SER A 86 10.00 0.48 3.55
C SER A 86 11.29 -0.06 2.91
N THR A 87 11.46 -1.38 2.90
CA THR A 87 12.62 -1.99 2.24
C THR A 87 12.56 -1.76 0.72
N PRO A 88 13.70 -1.49 0.08
CA PRO A 88 13.78 -1.24 -1.36
C PRO A 88 13.47 -2.46 -2.21
#